data_AF-A0A8T2ZFA7-F1
#
_entry.id   AF-A0A8T2ZFA7-F1
#
_cell.length_a   1.000
_cell.length_b   1.000
_cell.length_c   1.000
_cell.angle_alpha   90.00
_cell.angle_beta   90.00
_cell.angle_gamma   90.00
#
_symmetry.space_group_name_H-M   'P 1'
#
loop_
_entity.id
_entity.type
_entity.pdbx_description
1 polymer ?
#
loop_
_entity_poly.entity_id
_entity_poly.type
_entity_poly.pdbx_seq_one_letter_code
_entity_poly.pdbx_strand_id
1 'polypeptide(L)'
;MGLQCYFGGTTIQTLKLAAIPASSRFILKPISKTLVLNPFSRHNYVICPQRNPFKLLVRALSATAVQTAPITESLDNKVVKPQWKAAIDFKWIRDNKDAVALNIKNRNSNANLELVLELHEKMLAVQKEVERLRAERNAVANKMKGKLEISERQKLIEEGKNLKEGLATLEEDLVKLTDELQLEAQCIPNLTHPLVPIGGEDSSTVRKMAGTPRDFGFLVKDHLQLGKELDLFDFDAAAEVSGSKFYYLKNEAVMLEMALVNWTLSEVMKKGFTPLTTPELVRSSVVEKCGFQPRGDNTQVYSIEGSDQCLIGTAEIPVGGIHMDAILAETQLPLKYVAYSHCFRTEAGAAGTATRGLYRVHQFSKVEMFVLCRPEESESYHEELIKIEEDLFSALGLHYKTLDMASGDLGAPAYRKFDVEAWMPGLGRYGEISSASNCIDYQSRRLGIRYRPSEPTPAPPKKGKGSLAPTQFVHTLNATACAVPRMIVCLLENYQQEDGSVIIPGPLRAFMGGLELITPKST
;
A
#
# COMPACT_ATOMS: atom_id res chain seq x y z
N MET A 1 -39.98 18.88 -51.79
CA MET A 1 -38.83 19.81 -51.80
C MET A 1 -37.79 19.20 -50.86
N GLY A 2 -36.57 18.81 -51.24
CA GLY A 2 -35.85 18.96 -52.52
C GLY A 2 -34.50 19.66 -52.28
N LEU A 3 -33.40 19.07 -52.79
CA LEU A 3 -31.97 19.48 -52.63
C LEU A 3 -31.34 19.17 -51.25
N GLN A 4 -30.06 18.74 -51.15
CA GLN A 4 -29.12 18.17 -52.15
C GLN A 4 -28.00 17.37 -51.44
N CYS A 5 -27.34 16.44 -52.15
CA CYS A 5 -26.30 15.56 -51.62
C CYS A 5 -24.89 16.20 -51.60
N TYR A 6 -23.98 15.66 -50.77
CA TYR A 6 -22.60 15.34 -51.20
C TYR A 6 -22.06 14.11 -50.45
N PHE A 7 -21.22 13.30 -51.12
CA PHE A 7 -20.74 11.99 -50.69
C PHE A 7 -19.21 11.96 -50.53
N GLY A 8 -18.73 11.06 -49.65
CA GLY A 8 -17.32 10.60 -49.61
C GLY A 8 -16.95 10.01 -48.23
N GLY A 9 -16.54 8.75 -48.06
CA GLY A 9 -16.50 7.62 -49.01
C GLY A 9 -15.21 6.80 -48.94
N THR A 10 -15.03 5.95 -47.93
CA THR A 10 -13.98 4.90 -47.92
C THR A 10 -14.37 3.65 -47.11
N THR A 11 -14.82 2.64 -47.86
CA THR A 11 -14.42 1.22 -47.75
C THR A 11 -14.41 0.51 -46.38
N ILE A 12 -15.49 -0.20 -46.07
CA ILE A 12 -15.48 -1.39 -45.18
C ILE A 12 -15.45 -2.64 -46.06
N GLN A 13 -14.48 -3.54 -45.84
CA GLN A 13 -14.41 -4.82 -46.56
C GLN A 13 -15.40 -5.85 -46.00
N THR A 14 -16.13 -6.50 -46.89
CA THR A 14 -17.12 -7.53 -46.57
C THR A 14 -16.47 -8.90 -46.55
N LEU A 15 -16.62 -9.67 -45.47
CA LEU A 15 -16.31 -11.10 -45.46
C LEU A 15 -17.60 -11.92 -45.53
N LYS A 16 -17.64 -12.88 -46.46
CA LYS A 16 -18.85 -13.63 -46.85
C LYS A 16 -19.18 -14.73 -45.84
N LEU A 17 -20.47 -14.94 -45.59
CA LEU A 17 -20.97 -16.20 -45.04
C LEU A 17 -20.72 -17.36 -46.02
N ALA A 18 -20.40 -18.52 -45.46
CA ALA A 18 -20.62 -19.84 -46.07
C ALA A 18 -21.40 -20.69 -45.05
N ALA A 19 -22.29 -21.58 -45.52
CA ALA A 19 -23.28 -22.24 -44.68
C ALA A 19 -23.43 -23.73 -44.99
N ILE A 20 -23.77 -24.51 -43.94
CA ILE A 20 -24.43 -25.84 -43.97
C ILE A 20 -23.51 -27.01 -44.43
N PRO A 21 -23.66 -28.26 -43.90
CA PRO A 21 -24.81 -28.81 -43.15
C PRO A 21 -24.52 -29.36 -41.74
N ALA A 22 -25.63 -29.59 -41.01
CA ALA A 22 -25.65 -30.34 -39.75
C ALA A 22 -26.14 -31.78 -39.99
N SER A 23 -25.43 -32.79 -39.47
CA SER A 23 -25.99 -34.11 -39.16
C SER A 23 -25.03 -35.03 -38.38
N SER A 24 -25.24 -35.19 -37.07
CA SER A 24 -25.04 -36.47 -36.39
C SER A 24 -25.79 -36.50 -35.05
N ARG A 25 -26.54 -37.57 -34.81
CA ARG A 25 -27.29 -37.78 -33.56
C ARG A 25 -26.38 -38.47 -32.56
N PHE A 26 -26.12 -37.88 -31.39
CA PHE A 26 -25.55 -38.63 -30.28
C PHE A 26 -26.65 -39.27 -29.43
N ILE A 27 -26.59 -40.59 -29.32
CA ILE A 27 -27.56 -41.42 -28.63
C ILE A 27 -27.12 -41.60 -27.18
N LEU A 28 -27.97 -41.17 -26.24
CA LEU A 28 -27.86 -41.52 -24.83
C LEU A 28 -28.21 -43.01 -24.63
N LYS A 29 -27.31 -43.77 -23.99
CA LYS A 29 -27.65 -44.98 -23.25
C LYS A 29 -26.83 -45.07 -21.95
N PRO A 30 -27.43 -45.55 -20.85
CA PRO A 30 -26.80 -45.55 -19.53
C PRO A 30 -25.93 -46.79 -19.30
N ILE A 31 -24.98 -46.69 -18.36
CA ILE A 31 -24.30 -47.84 -17.77
C ILE A 31 -24.49 -47.77 -16.25
N SER A 32 -25.37 -48.63 -15.74
CA SER A 32 -25.35 -48.99 -14.31
C SER A 32 -24.24 -49.99 -14.06
N LYS A 33 -23.51 -49.83 -12.95
CA LYS A 33 -23.26 -50.92 -12.00
C LYS A 33 -22.70 -50.41 -10.67
N THR A 34 -23.57 -50.52 -9.68
CA THR A 34 -23.34 -50.63 -8.24
C THR A 34 -21.95 -51.12 -7.83
N LEU A 35 -21.33 -50.43 -6.87
CA LEU A 35 -20.27 -50.98 -6.03
C LEU A 35 -20.69 -50.85 -4.56
N VAL A 36 -20.67 -51.98 -3.86
CA VAL A 36 -21.25 -52.15 -2.53
C VAL A 36 -20.14 -52.08 -1.47
N LEU A 37 -20.37 -51.28 -0.42
CA LEU A 37 -19.61 -51.35 0.84
C LEU A 37 -19.99 -52.62 1.61
N ASN A 38 -19.01 -53.39 2.10
CA ASN A 38 -19.02 -53.84 3.51
C ASN A 38 -17.71 -54.51 3.99
N PRO A 39 -17.48 -54.63 5.32
CA PRO A 39 -16.16 -54.87 5.92
C PRO A 39 -15.97 -56.27 6.52
N PHE A 40 -14.70 -56.65 6.73
CA PHE A 40 -14.24 -57.73 7.62
C PHE A 40 -12.80 -57.41 8.09
N SER A 41 -12.25 -57.91 9.20
CA SER A 41 -12.79 -58.34 10.51
C SER A 41 -11.62 -58.55 11.49
N ARG A 42 -11.90 -58.75 12.78
CA ARG A 42 -10.91 -59.00 13.87
C ARG A 42 -10.25 -60.38 13.79
N HIS A 43 -9.09 -60.56 14.46
CA HIS A 43 -8.73 -61.60 15.45
C HIS A 43 -7.29 -61.28 15.98
N ASN A 44 -6.99 -61.10 17.28
CA ASN A 44 -6.81 -62.07 18.40
C ASN A 44 -5.45 -62.83 18.31
N TYR A 45 -4.64 -63.08 19.37
CA TYR A 45 -4.76 -62.95 20.85
C TYR A 45 -3.36 -62.94 21.56
N VAL A 46 -3.05 -61.96 22.47
CA VAL A 46 -2.25 -62.05 23.75
C VAL A 46 -0.78 -62.62 23.75
N ILE A 47 0.24 -62.04 24.42
CA ILE A 47 0.65 -62.14 25.85
C ILE A 47 1.47 -60.90 26.31
N CYS A 48 1.36 -60.51 27.60
CA CYS A 48 2.19 -59.50 28.30
C CYS A 48 2.98 -60.18 29.45
N PRO A 49 4.12 -59.64 29.94
CA PRO A 49 4.02 -58.85 31.20
C PRO A 49 5.03 -57.69 31.42
N GLN A 50 4.53 -56.64 32.07
CA GLN A 50 5.17 -55.74 33.07
C GLN A 50 6.69 -55.39 33.02
N ARG A 51 7.03 -54.08 33.05
CA ARG A 51 7.15 -53.25 34.28
C ARG A 51 7.36 -51.75 33.95
N ASN A 52 7.39 -50.90 34.98
CA ASN A 52 7.05 -49.46 34.92
C ASN A 52 8.31 -48.52 35.09
N PRO A 53 8.22 -47.17 35.23
CA PRO A 53 8.90 -46.21 34.36
C PRO A 53 10.01 -45.38 35.07
N PHE A 54 10.77 -44.53 34.36
CA PHE A 54 11.25 -43.21 34.88
C PHE A 54 11.86 -42.28 33.82
N LYS A 55 11.96 -40.98 34.17
CA LYS A 55 12.43 -39.83 33.37
C LYS A 55 13.96 -39.66 33.38
N LEU A 56 14.53 -39.13 32.30
CA LEU A 56 15.77 -38.32 32.21
C LEU A 56 15.59 -37.39 31.00
N LEU A 57 15.53 -36.06 31.07
CA LEU A 57 16.49 -35.07 31.59
C LEU A 57 17.93 -35.26 31.07
N VAL A 58 18.25 -34.55 29.98
CA VAL A 58 19.60 -34.45 29.42
C VAL A 58 20.32 -33.25 30.04
N ARG A 59 21.51 -33.49 30.59
CA ARG A 59 22.47 -32.44 30.95
C ARG A 59 23.88 -32.99 30.76
N ALA A 60 24.60 -32.49 29.75
CA ALA A 60 26.01 -32.77 29.54
C ALA A 60 26.81 -31.48 29.69
N LEU A 61 27.81 -31.51 30.57
CA LEU A 61 28.86 -30.49 30.67
C LEU A 61 30.08 -31.03 29.91
N SER A 62 30.80 -30.17 29.17
CA SER A 62 32.24 -29.93 29.37
C SER A 62 32.92 -29.19 28.21
N ALA A 63 34.05 -28.55 28.58
CA ALA A 63 35.21 -28.21 27.76
C ALA A 63 35.09 -27.05 26.73
N THR A 64 35.72 -25.94 27.11
CA THR A 64 36.24 -24.90 26.21
C THR A 64 37.23 -25.46 25.21
N ALA A 65 37.06 -25.16 23.93
CA ALA A 65 38.10 -25.26 22.91
C ALA A 65 38.26 -23.89 22.24
N VAL A 66 39.45 -23.30 22.36
CA VAL A 66 39.82 -22.10 21.62
C VAL A 66 40.08 -22.52 20.17
N GLN A 67 39.22 -22.08 19.25
CA GLN A 67 39.54 -22.07 17.82
C GLN A 67 39.72 -20.64 17.36
N THR A 68 40.89 -20.38 16.80
CA THR A 68 41.29 -19.12 16.18
C THR A 68 40.32 -18.75 15.06
N ALA A 69 39.65 -17.59 15.19
CA ALA A 69 38.83 -17.07 14.12
C ALA A 69 39.69 -16.84 12.86
N PRO A 70 39.23 -17.26 11.67
CA PRO A 70 39.84 -16.77 10.43
C PRO A 70 39.65 -15.26 10.35
N ILE A 71 40.67 -14.58 9.83
CA ILE A 71 40.67 -13.14 9.62
C ILE A 71 39.42 -12.76 8.82
N THR A 72 38.64 -11.81 9.34
CA THR A 72 37.49 -11.24 8.63
C THR A 72 37.97 -10.62 7.33
N GLU A 73 37.69 -11.29 6.22
CA GLU A 73 37.60 -10.61 4.93
C GLU A 73 36.63 -9.44 5.10
N SER A 74 37.06 -8.26 4.65
CA SER A 74 36.26 -7.05 4.71
C SER A 74 34.89 -7.29 4.10
N LEU A 75 33.83 -6.89 4.81
CA LEU A 75 32.49 -6.81 4.24
C LEU A 75 32.56 -6.10 2.89
N ASP A 76 32.29 -6.86 1.85
CA ASP A 76 32.25 -6.40 0.47
C ASP A 76 31.25 -5.24 0.39
N ASN A 77 31.74 -4.01 0.18
CA ASN A 77 30.91 -2.83 -0.11
C ASN A 77 30.32 -2.99 -1.52
N LYS A 78 29.45 -3.98 -1.69
CA LYS A 78 28.63 -4.18 -2.88
C LYS A 78 27.58 -3.07 -2.90
N VAL A 79 27.91 -2.00 -3.61
CA VAL A 79 27.02 -0.88 -3.89
C VAL A 79 25.71 -1.44 -4.42
N VAL A 80 24.66 -1.38 -3.60
CA VAL A 80 23.34 -1.90 -3.96
C VAL A 80 22.71 -0.91 -4.91
N LYS A 81 22.62 -1.27 -6.18
CA LYS A 81 21.91 -0.44 -7.16
C LYS A 81 20.42 -0.37 -6.78
N PRO A 82 19.82 0.83 -6.65
CA PRO A 82 18.41 0.97 -6.33
C PRO A 82 17.55 0.40 -7.47
N GLN A 83 16.54 -0.41 -7.11
CA GLN A 83 15.62 -1.00 -8.09
C GLN A 83 14.80 0.06 -8.86
N TRP A 84 14.57 1.22 -8.23
CA TRP A 84 13.83 2.35 -8.78
C TRP A 84 14.34 3.65 -8.13
N LYS A 85 14.09 4.81 -8.75
CA LYS A 85 14.55 6.11 -8.26
C LYS A 85 13.41 7.12 -8.12
N ALA A 86 13.20 7.63 -6.91
CA ALA A 86 12.33 8.76 -6.60
C ALA A 86 12.88 10.10 -7.15
N ALA A 87 11.99 11.00 -7.57
CA ALA A 87 12.31 12.37 -7.96
C ALA A 87 12.52 13.30 -6.75
N ILE A 88 13.66 13.12 -6.07
CA ILE A 88 14.07 13.86 -4.87
C ILE A 88 14.80 15.16 -5.26
N ASP A 89 14.51 16.26 -4.56
CA ASP A 89 15.27 17.50 -4.67
C ASP A 89 16.35 17.57 -3.57
N PHE A 90 17.51 16.98 -3.84
CA PHE A 90 18.66 16.97 -2.93
C PHE A 90 19.17 18.38 -2.59
N LYS A 91 19.00 19.34 -3.52
CA LYS A 91 19.34 20.74 -3.28
C LYS A 91 18.37 21.35 -2.26
N TRP A 92 17.08 21.10 -2.40
CA TRP A 92 16.09 21.56 -1.42
C TRP A 92 16.34 20.98 -0.03
N ILE A 93 16.67 19.68 0.08
CA ILE A 93 17.02 19.04 1.36
C ILE A 93 18.21 19.73 2.01
N ARG A 94 19.30 19.95 1.25
CA ARG A 94 20.49 20.66 1.74
C ARG A 94 20.19 22.10 2.17
N ASP A 95 19.43 22.83 1.34
CA ASP A 95 19.13 24.25 1.57
C ASP A 95 18.12 24.45 2.73
N ASN A 96 17.39 23.42 3.14
CA ASN A 96 16.39 23.43 4.22
C ASN A 96 16.70 22.42 5.34
N LYS A 97 17.98 22.06 5.52
CA LYS A 97 18.43 20.95 6.40
C LYS A 97 17.85 21.00 7.82
N ASP A 98 17.71 22.18 8.42
CA ASP A 98 17.24 22.31 9.80
C ASP A 98 15.76 21.95 9.94
N ALA A 99 14.95 22.30 8.94
CA ALA A 99 13.54 21.91 8.86
C ALA A 99 13.38 20.40 8.61
N VAL A 100 14.24 19.81 7.78
CA VAL A 100 14.26 18.36 7.53
C VAL A 100 14.68 17.60 8.79
N ALA A 101 15.70 18.06 9.51
CA ALA A 101 16.16 17.48 10.77
C ALA A 101 15.06 17.51 11.85
N LEU A 102 14.38 18.66 11.99
CA LEU A 102 13.25 18.79 12.91
C LEU A 102 12.09 17.87 12.52
N ASN A 103 11.79 17.74 11.23
CA ASN A 103 10.73 16.84 10.74
C ASN A 103 11.05 15.36 11.02
N ILE A 104 12.28 14.91 10.74
CA ILE A 104 12.74 13.54 11.03
C ILE A 104 12.60 13.24 12.53
N LYS A 105 13.04 14.17 13.39
CA LYS A 105 12.91 14.06 14.85
C LYS A 105 11.45 13.98 15.31
N ASN A 106 10.59 14.90 14.85
CA ASN A 106 9.18 14.95 15.24
C ASN A 106 8.40 13.72 14.78
N ARG A 107 8.80 13.09 13.66
CA ARG A 107 8.22 11.83 13.16
C ARG A 107 8.80 10.56 13.78
N ASN A 108 9.76 10.68 14.70
CA ASN A 108 10.52 9.55 15.23
C ASN A 108 11.05 8.62 14.12
N SER A 109 11.63 9.21 13.07
CA SER A 109 12.13 8.50 11.90
C SER A 109 13.64 8.20 12.01
N ASN A 110 14.04 7.02 11.54
CA ASN A 110 15.44 6.57 11.52
C ASN A 110 16.24 7.09 10.30
N ALA A 111 15.70 8.04 9.53
CA ALA A 111 16.35 8.56 8.32
C ALA A 111 17.64 9.33 8.65
N ASN A 112 18.76 8.97 7.99
CA ASN A 112 20.07 9.55 8.26
C ASN A 112 20.32 10.79 7.38
N LEU A 113 19.87 11.96 7.84
CA LEU A 113 20.07 13.21 7.11
C LEU A 113 21.54 13.58 6.91
N GLU A 114 22.42 13.32 7.89
CA GLU A 114 23.84 13.70 7.79
C GLU A 114 24.54 12.94 6.66
N LEU A 115 24.28 11.63 6.56
CA LEU A 115 24.79 10.80 5.47
C LEU A 115 24.25 11.26 4.10
N VAL A 116 22.99 11.66 4.01
CA VAL A 116 22.41 12.24 2.77
C VAL A 116 23.11 13.55 2.37
N LEU A 117 23.48 14.41 3.33
CA LEU A 117 24.23 15.63 3.07
C LEU A 117 25.67 15.33 2.64
N GLU A 118 26.35 14.42 3.31
CA GLU A 118 27.72 13.97 3.01
C GLU A 118 27.81 13.34 1.61
N LEU A 119 26.92 12.41 1.29
CA LEU A 119 26.84 11.77 -0.03
C LEU A 119 26.53 12.79 -1.14
N HIS A 120 25.66 13.76 -0.87
CA HIS A 120 25.35 14.82 -1.83
C HIS A 120 26.54 15.76 -2.07
N GLU A 121 27.31 16.11 -1.04
CA GLU A 121 28.55 16.91 -1.20
C GLU A 121 29.62 16.13 -2.00
N LYS A 122 29.85 14.86 -1.66
CA LYS A 122 30.75 13.95 -2.40
C LYS A 122 30.34 13.83 -3.87
N MET A 123 29.05 13.58 -4.14
CA MET A 123 28.50 13.50 -5.50
C MET A 123 28.73 14.80 -6.27
N LEU A 124 28.50 15.97 -5.66
CA LEU A 124 28.77 17.27 -6.30
C LEU A 124 30.25 17.50 -6.60
N ALA A 125 31.15 17.07 -5.70
CA ALA A 125 32.60 17.17 -5.91
C ALA A 125 33.07 16.29 -7.09
N VAL A 126 32.65 15.02 -7.14
CA VAL A 126 32.96 14.10 -8.24
C VAL A 126 32.32 14.58 -9.55
N GLN A 127 31.07 15.04 -9.52
CA GLN A 127 30.38 15.58 -10.70
C GLN A 127 31.12 16.79 -11.29
N LYS A 128 31.66 17.67 -10.45
CA LYS A 128 32.47 18.82 -10.89
C LYS A 128 33.77 18.36 -11.58
N GLU A 129 34.41 17.33 -11.05
CA GLU A 129 35.65 16.77 -11.60
C GLU A 129 35.42 16.02 -12.92
N VAL A 130 34.32 15.26 -13.03
CA VAL A 130 33.85 14.66 -14.28
C VAL A 130 33.66 15.71 -15.38
N GLU A 131 33.03 16.85 -15.07
CA GLU A 131 32.87 17.94 -16.04
C GLU A 131 34.21 18.63 -16.38
N ARG A 132 35.14 18.75 -15.43
CA ARG A 132 36.51 19.25 -15.70
C ARG A 132 37.23 18.35 -16.70
N LEU A 133 37.28 17.03 -16.46
CA LEU A 133 37.92 16.07 -17.37
C LEU A 133 37.21 16.00 -18.73
N ARG A 134 35.88 16.10 -18.78
CA ARG A 134 35.13 16.19 -20.05
C ARG A 134 35.53 17.44 -20.84
N ALA A 135 35.68 18.59 -20.19
CA ALA A 135 36.13 19.82 -20.83
C ALA A 135 37.57 19.71 -21.35
N GLU A 136 38.49 19.15 -20.55
CA GLU A 136 39.89 18.95 -20.95
C GLU A 136 40.04 17.95 -22.10
N ARG A 137 39.36 16.80 -22.04
CA ARG A 137 39.31 15.82 -23.14
C ARG A 137 38.78 16.45 -24.42
N ASN A 138 37.75 17.29 -24.34
CA ASN A 138 37.21 18.01 -25.49
C ASN A 138 38.19 19.07 -26.02
N ALA A 139 38.96 19.73 -25.14
CA ALA A 139 40.01 20.66 -25.52
C ALA A 139 41.19 19.95 -26.23
N VAL A 140 41.65 18.81 -25.72
CA VAL A 140 42.64 17.94 -26.38
C VAL A 140 42.15 17.46 -27.74
N ALA A 141 40.90 16.99 -27.83
CA ALA A 141 40.28 16.61 -29.09
C ALA A 141 40.18 17.77 -30.10
N ASN A 142 40.02 19.01 -29.64
CA ASN A 142 40.07 20.19 -30.48
C ASN A 142 41.51 20.56 -30.90
N LYS A 143 42.51 20.47 -30.01
CA LYS A 143 43.94 20.66 -30.36
C LYS A 143 44.39 19.71 -31.47
N MET A 144 43.87 18.48 -31.51
CA MET A 144 44.17 17.49 -32.56
C MET A 144 43.61 17.83 -33.95
N LYS A 145 42.73 18.83 -34.09
CA LYS A 145 42.14 19.28 -35.36
C LYS A 145 43.08 20.22 -36.11
N GLY A 146 44.11 19.67 -36.74
CA GLY A 146 45.04 20.42 -37.58
C GLY A 146 46.21 19.59 -38.08
N LYS A 147 47.09 20.23 -38.85
CA LYS A 147 48.46 19.73 -39.06
C LYS A 147 49.25 19.95 -37.77
N LEU A 148 49.87 18.89 -37.28
CA LEU A 148 50.67 18.84 -36.05
C LEU A 148 51.89 17.97 -36.35
N GLU A 149 52.99 18.25 -35.67
CA GLU A 149 54.15 17.36 -35.69
C GLU A 149 53.82 15.98 -35.12
N ILE A 150 54.50 14.95 -35.61
CA ILE A 150 54.22 13.55 -35.24
C ILE A 150 54.39 13.34 -33.73
N SER A 151 55.42 13.97 -33.14
CA SER A 151 55.72 13.91 -31.71
C SER A 151 54.68 14.62 -30.84
N GLU A 152 54.15 15.76 -31.28
CA GLU A 152 53.08 16.49 -30.58
C GLU A 152 51.75 15.75 -30.67
N ARG A 153 51.43 15.18 -31.84
CA ARG A 153 50.25 14.34 -32.03
C ARG A 153 50.29 13.13 -31.09
N GLN A 154 51.44 12.48 -30.94
CA GLN A 154 51.58 11.33 -30.04
C GLN A 154 51.37 11.72 -28.56
N LYS A 155 51.86 12.90 -28.12
CA LYS A 155 51.60 13.41 -26.77
C LYS A 155 50.12 13.65 -26.50
N LEU A 156 49.40 14.28 -27.45
CA LEU A 156 47.96 14.53 -27.33
C LEU A 156 47.13 13.24 -27.33
N ILE A 157 47.59 12.19 -28.03
CA ILE A 157 46.97 10.86 -27.98
C ILE A 157 47.10 10.24 -26.58
N GLU A 158 48.29 10.29 -25.97
CA GLU A 158 48.50 9.72 -24.62
C GLU A 158 47.77 10.56 -23.55
N GLU A 159 47.78 11.89 -23.65
CA GLU A 159 46.98 12.79 -22.80
C GLU A 159 45.49 12.46 -22.91
N GLY A 160 44.97 12.32 -24.13
CA GLY A 160 43.57 11.95 -24.38
C GLY A 160 43.20 10.55 -23.88
N LYS A 161 44.14 9.60 -23.90
CA LYS A 161 43.96 8.25 -23.34
C LYS A 161 43.90 8.30 -21.81
N ASN A 162 44.85 8.96 -21.15
CA ASN A 162 44.86 9.10 -19.69
C ASN A 162 43.62 9.84 -19.18
N LEU A 163 43.19 10.90 -19.88
CA LEU A 163 41.93 11.60 -19.60
C LEU A 163 40.70 10.69 -19.75
N LYS A 164 40.69 9.78 -20.74
CA LYS A 164 39.60 8.81 -20.93
C LYS A 164 39.57 7.76 -19.81
N GLU A 165 40.72 7.26 -19.39
CA GLU A 165 40.83 6.27 -18.31
C GLU A 165 40.41 6.86 -16.97
N GLY A 166 40.92 8.04 -16.60
CA GLY A 166 40.50 8.75 -15.38
C GLY A 166 39.02 9.15 -15.37
N LEU A 167 38.48 9.56 -16.53
CA LEU A 167 37.05 9.86 -16.67
C LEU A 167 36.17 8.63 -16.45
N ALA A 168 36.58 7.45 -16.94
CA ALA A 168 35.81 6.21 -16.77
C ALA A 168 35.65 5.84 -15.29
N THR A 169 36.72 5.93 -14.49
CA THR A 169 36.68 5.68 -13.04
C THR A 169 35.74 6.66 -12.33
N LEU A 170 35.87 7.96 -12.60
CA LEU A 170 35.04 8.99 -11.95
C LEU A 170 33.57 8.93 -12.39
N GLU A 171 33.28 8.50 -13.63
CA GLU A 171 31.90 8.24 -14.08
C GLU A 171 31.29 7.02 -13.37
N GLU A 172 32.08 5.99 -13.05
CA GLU A 172 31.63 4.86 -12.24
C GLU A 172 31.37 5.27 -10.77
N ASP A 173 32.29 6.01 -10.16
CA ASP A 173 32.15 6.49 -8.78
C ASP A 173 30.98 7.48 -8.63
N LEU A 174 30.75 8.32 -9.64
CA LEU A 174 29.57 9.19 -9.69
C LEU A 174 28.26 8.39 -9.71
N VAL A 175 28.21 7.28 -10.46
CA VAL A 175 27.03 6.39 -10.46
C VAL A 175 26.82 5.75 -9.10
N LYS A 176 27.89 5.22 -8.46
CA LYS A 176 27.82 4.63 -7.11
C LYS A 176 27.30 5.63 -6.07
N LEU A 177 27.92 6.81 -5.99
CA LEU A 177 27.50 7.88 -5.07
C LEU A 177 26.06 8.34 -5.32
N THR A 178 25.63 8.40 -6.60
CA THR A 178 24.24 8.75 -6.95
C THR A 178 23.25 7.65 -6.52
N ASP A 179 23.64 6.38 -6.63
CA ASP A 179 22.83 5.22 -6.23
C ASP A 179 22.71 5.13 -4.70
N GLU A 180 23.80 5.32 -3.96
CA GLU A 180 23.82 5.41 -2.49
C GLU A 180 23.00 6.59 -1.96
N LEU A 181 23.22 7.80 -2.52
CA LEU A 181 22.45 9.00 -2.16
C LEU A 181 20.95 8.80 -2.40
N GLN A 182 20.58 8.12 -3.49
CA GLN A 182 19.20 7.82 -3.81
C GLN A 182 18.55 6.89 -2.79
N LEU A 183 19.26 5.85 -2.34
CA LEU A 183 18.76 4.92 -1.32
C LEU A 183 18.53 5.63 0.01
N GLU A 184 19.53 6.32 0.53
CA GLU A 184 19.46 7.00 1.83
C GLU A 184 18.41 8.12 1.85
N ALA A 185 18.33 8.93 0.79
CA ALA A 185 17.35 10.00 0.72
C ALA A 185 15.90 9.49 0.56
N GLN A 186 15.69 8.29 0.01
CA GLN A 186 14.36 7.68 -0.09
C GLN A 186 13.78 7.27 1.28
N CYS A 187 14.62 7.11 2.29
CA CYS A 187 14.23 6.84 3.68
C CYS A 187 13.69 8.09 4.40
N ILE A 188 13.96 9.30 3.89
CA ILE A 188 13.44 10.54 4.46
C ILE A 188 11.89 10.53 4.32
N PRO A 189 11.14 10.72 5.41
CA PRO A 189 9.67 10.78 5.36
C PRO A 189 9.21 12.10 4.71
N ASN A 190 7.93 12.16 4.37
CA ASN A 190 7.30 13.39 3.92
C ASN A 190 7.42 14.50 4.98
N LEU A 191 7.30 15.76 4.56
CA LEU A 191 7.18 16.89 5.48
C LEU A 191 5.88 16.78 6.29
N THR A 192 5.81 17.49 7.41
CA THR A 192 4.64 17.49 8.29
C THR A 192 3.88 18.80 8.15
N HIS A 193 2.54 18.74 8.05
CA HIS A 193 1.71 19.93 8.00
C HIS A 193 1.84 20.75 9.30
N PRO A 194 1.98 22.10 9.25
CA PRO A 194 2.28 22.91 10.45
C PRO A 194 1.28 22.83 11.61
N LEU A 195 0.04 22.40 11.36
CA LEU A 195 -1.00 22.21 12.39
C LEU A 195 -1.04 20.80 13.01
N VAL A 196 -0.20 19.86 12.55
CA VAL A 196 -0.15 18.51 13.12
C VAL A 196 0.32 18.56 14.58
N PRO A 197 -0.36 17.86 15.51
CA PRO A 197 0.12 17.74 16.88
C PRO A 197 1.51 17.09 16.96
N ILE A 198 2.44 17.67 17.71
CA ILE A 198 3.80 17.13 17.83
C ILE A 198 3.85 16.14 19.00
N GLY A 199 4.19 14.87 18.70
CA GLY A 199 4.33 13.83 19.71
C GLY A 199 4.11 12.41 19.16
N GLY A 200 3.93 11.45 20.06
CA GLY A 200 3.48 10.08 19.74
C GLY A 200 1.96 9.98 19.58
N GLU A 201 1.45 8.77 19.36
CA GLU A 201 0.02 8.48 19.15
C GLU A 201 -0.91 9.18 20.16
N ASP A 202 -0.58 9.11 21.46
CA ASP A 202 -1.31 9.76 22.58
C ASP A 202 -1.41 11.30 22.48
N SER A 203 -0.62 11.93 21.62
CA SER A 203 -0.63 13.39 21.38
C SER A 203 -1.62 13.82 20.29
N SER A 204 -2.31 12.87 19.66
CA SER A 204 -3.32 13.13 18.63
C SER A 204 -4.54 13.85 19.22
N THR A 205 -5.14 14.79 18.49
CA THR A 205 -6.19 15.68 19.03
C THR A 205 -7.56 15.36 18.44
N VAL A 206 -8.62 15.49 19.25
CA VAL A 206 -10.00 15.28 18.77
C VAL A 206 -10.44 16.49 17.93
N ARG A 207 -10.73 16.26 16.64
CA ARG A 207 -11.31 17.28 15.73
C ARG A 207 -12.82 17.40 15.91
N LYS A 208 -13.51 16.26 16.08
CA LYS A 208 -14.98 16.16 16.13
C LYS A 208 -15.42 14.90 16.89
N MET A 209 -16.61 14.97 17.47
CA MET A 209 -17.36 13.86 18.07
C MET A 209 -18.75 13.82 17.43
N ALA A 210 -19.28 12.64 17.12
CA ALA A 210 -20.58 12.46 16.48
C ALA A 210 -21.39 11.32 17.12
N GLY A 211 -22.68 11.54 17.35
CA GLY A 211 -23.54 10.62 18.10
C GLY A 211 -23.22 10.56 19.60
N THR A 212 -23.77 9.56 20.28
CA THR A 212 -23.52 9.23 21.69
C THR A 212 -23.47 7.71 21.87
N PRO A 213 -22.77 7.17 22.89
CA PRO A 213 -22.82 5.73 23.16
C PRO A 213 -24.26 5.34 23.52
N ARG A 214 -24.72 4.19 23.03
CA ARG A 214 -26.01 3.63 23.43
C ARG A 214 -25.94 3.17 24.89
N ASP A 215 -26.92 3.57 25.69
CA ASP A 215 -27.23 2.85 26.94
C ASP A 215 -28.08 1.63 26.56
N PHE A 216 -27.61 0.45 26.99
CA PHE A 216 -28.25 -0.83 26.65
C PHE A 216 -29.28 -1.25 27.71
N GLY A 217 -29.11 -0.85 28.98
CA GLY A 217 -29.93 -1.36 30.09
C GLY A 217 -29.71 -2.85 30.44
N PHE A 218 -28.88 -3.58 29.68
CA PHE A 218 -28.50 -4.97 29.89
C PHE A 218 -26.99 -5.18 29.73
N LEU A 219 -26.48 -6.37 30.07
CA LEU A 219 -25.06 -6.71 29.93
C LEU A 219 -24.68 -6.89 28.45
N VAL A 220 -23.89 -5.94 27.93
CA VAL A 220 -23.31 -5.96 26.59
C VAL A 220 -22.47 -7.22 26.38
N LYS A 221 -22.70 -7.92 25.26
CA LYS A 221 -21.86 -8.99 24.74
C LYS A 221 -20.85 -8.43 23.74
N ASP A 222 -19.63 -8.97 23.71
CA ASP A 222 -18.66 -8.66 22.66
C ASP A 222 -19.00 -9.36 21.34
N HIS A 223 -18.37 -8.93 20.24
CA HIS A 223 -18.60 -9.54 18.92
C HIS A 223 -18.21 -11.03 18.84
N LEU A 224 -17.38 -11.56 19.75
CA LEU A 224 -17.04 -13.00 19.78
C LEU A 224 -18.19 -13.82 20.41
N GLN A 225 -18.77 -13.31 21.48
CA GLN A 225 -19.95 -13.90 22.13
C GLN A 225 -21.15 -13.88 21.17
N LEU A 226 -21.46 -12.71 20.59
CA LEU A 226 -22.52 -12.56 19.59
C LEU A 226 -22.25 -13.46 18.37
N GLY A 227 -21.02 -13.42 17.84
CA GLY A 227 -20.64 -14.23 16.68
C GLY A 227 -20.76 -15.74 16.90
N LYS A 228 -20.63 -16.21 18.14
CA LYS A 228 -20.85 -17.62 18.50
C LYS A 228 -22.34 -17.97 18.61
N GLU A 229 -23.14 -17.14 19.28
CA GLU A 229 -24.58 -17.37 19.47
C GLU A 229 -25.39 -17.26 18.16
N LEU A 230 -24.92 -16.41 17.24
CA LEU A 230 -25.52 -16.16 15.93
C LEU A 230 -24.92 -17.05 14.83
N ASP A 231 -23.94 -17.91 15.14
CA ASP A 231 -23.18 -18.75 14.21
C ASP A 231 -22.59 -17.98 13.01
N LEU A 232 -21.94 -16.84 13.29
CA LEU A 232 -21.44 -15.90 12.27
C LEU A 232 -19.97 -16.10 11.90
N PHE A 233 -19.15 -16.65 12.81
CA PHE A 233 -17.70 -16.76 12.63
C PHE A 233 -17.20 -18.15 13.01
N ASP A 234 -16.23 -18.66 12.27
CA ASP A 234 -15.45 -19.84 12.67
C ASP A 234 -13.96 -19.49 12.68
N PHE A 235 -13.44 -19.23 13.88
CA PHE A 235 -12.02 -18.96 14.13
C PHE A 235 -11.21 -20.24 14.35
N ASP A 236 -11.84 -21.31 14.87
CA ASP A 236 -11.15 -22.55 15.21
C ASP A 236 -10.80 -23.32 13.92
N ALA A 237 -11.74 -23.45 12.98
CA ALA A 237 -11.48 -24.03 11.67
C ALA A 237 -10.50 -23.17 10.84
N ALA A 238 -10.55 -21.84 10.98
CA ALA A 238 -9.59 -20.97 10.31
C ALA A 238 -8.18 -21.08 10.91
N ALA A 239 -8.06 -21.24 12.23
CA ALA A 239 -6.79 -21.47 12.90
C ALA A 239 -6.14 -22.79 12.52
N GLU A 240 -6.92 -23.86 12.36
CA GLU A 240 -6.44 -25.17 11.90
C GLU A 240 -5.97 -25.14 10.44
N VAL A 241 -6.65 -24.38 9.56
CA VAL A 241 -6.35 -24.36 8.12
C VAL A 241 -5.27 -23.33 7.73
N SER A 242 -5.32 -22.12 8.31
CA SER A 242 -4.51 -20.96 7.90
C SER A 242 -3.65 -20.38 9.02
N GLY A 243 -3.77 -20.88 10.26
CA GLY A 243 -3.12 -20.32 11.44
C GLY A 243 -3.90 -19.20 12.12
N SER A 244 -3.37 -18.69 13.23
CA SER A 244 -4.02 -17.66 14.05
C SER A 244 -4.34 -16.38 13.27
N LYS A 245 -5.34 -15.62 13.73
CA LYS A 245 -5.77 -14.32 13.13
C LYS A 245 -6.35 -14.42 11.70
N PHE A 246 -6.74 -15.62 11.27
CA PHE A 246 -7.70 -15.85 10.17
C PHE A 246 -9.08 -16.20 10.73
N TYR A 247 -10.11 -16.15 9.88
CA TYR A 247 -11.52 -16.44 10.22
C TYR A 247 -12.28 -16.90 8.97
N TYR A 248 -13.30 -17.72 9.16
CA TYR A 248 -14.40 -17.83 8.20
C TYR A 248 -15.56 -16.96 8.65
N LEU A 249 -16.20 -16.24 7.71
CA LEU A 249 -17.55 -15.72 7.91
C LEU A 249 -18.58 -16.78 7.52
N LYS A 250 -19.72 -16.78 8.23
CA LYS A 250 -20.84 -17.71 8.05
C LYS A 250 -22.16 -16.96 8.04
N ASN A 251 -23.18 -17.59 7.45
CA ASN A 251 -24.58 -17.16 7.49
C ASN A 251 -24.74 -15.66 7.17
N GLU A 252 -25.43 -14.89 8.03
CA GLU A 252 -25.72 -13.48 7.80
C GLU A 252 -24.47 -12.58 7.79
N ALA A 253 -23.33 -13.00 8.35
CA ALA A 253 -22.10 -12.19 8.31
C ALA A 253 -21.46 -12.15 6.93
N VAL A 254 -21.61 -13.21 6.12
CA VAL A 254 -21.21 -13.20 4.70
C VAL A 254 -22.05 -12.18 3.94
N MET A 255 -23.36 -12.15 4.20
CA MET A 255 -24.26 -11.16 3.60
C MET A 255 -23.95 -9.74 4.09
N LEU A 256 -23.54 -9.57 5.35
CA LEU A 256 -23.18 -8.28 5.93
C LEU A 256 -21.89 -7.71 5.35
N GLU A 257 -20.87 -8.52 5.12
CA GLU A 257 -19.65 -8.12 4.38
C GLU A 257 -20.00 -7.63 2.98
N MET A 258 -20.75 -8.43 2.22
CA MET A 258 -21.17 -8.06 0.86
C MET A 258 -22.07 -6.82 0.85
N ALA A 259 -22.91 -6.64 1.87
CA ALA A 259 -23.76 -5.46 2.01
C ALA A 259 -22.94 -4.20 2.31
N LEU A 260 -21.98 -4.26 3.23
CA LEU A 260 -21.08 -3.15 3.54
C LEU A 260 -20.30 -2.71 2.30
N VAL A 261 -19.65 -3.65 1.59
CA VAL A 261 -18.87 -3.34 0.38
C VAL A 261 -19.74 -2.68 -0.70
N ASN A 262 -20.89 -3.28 -1.04
CA ASN A 262 -21.75 -2.77 -2.11
C ASN A 262 -22.42 -1.43 -1.75
N TRP A 263 -22.86 -1.26 -0.50
CA TRP A 263 -23.43 0.00 -0.02
C TRP A 263 -22.39 1.12 -0.03
N THR A 264 -21.19 0.88 0.53
CA THR A 264 -20.11 1.88 0.55
C THR A 264 -19.69 2.29 -0.86
N LEU A 265 -19.50 1.33 -1.78
CA LEU A 265 -19.22 1.65 -3.19
C LEU A 265 -20.32 2.52 -3.80
N SER A 266 -21.60 2.17 -3.59
CA SER A 266 -22.76 2.96 -4.05
C SER A 266 -22.74 4.39 -3.53
N GLU A 267 -22.52 4.61 -2.22
CA GLU A 267 -22.51 5.96 -1.65
C GLU A 267 -21.33 6.80 -2.12
N VAL A 268 -20.13 6.20 -2.24
CA VAL A 268 -18.93 6.91 -2.70
C VAL A 268 -19.00 7.22 -4.20
N MET A 269 -19.58 6.34 -5.03
CA MET A 269 -19.85 6.62 -6.45
C MET A 269 -20.74 7.86 -6.66
N LYS A 270 -21.73 8.09 -5.79
CA LYS A 270 -22.58 9.30 -5.84
C LYS A 270 -21.80 10.60 -5.62
N LYS A 271 -20.58 10.53 -5.06
CA LYS A 271 -19.65 11.66 -4.88
C LYS A 271 -18.71 11.87 -6.08
N GLY A 272 -18.91 11.13 -7.18
CA GLY A 272 -18.14 11.27 -8.42
C GLY A 272 -16.87 10.42 -8.49
N PHE A 273 -16.72 9.42 -7.62
CA PHE A 273 -15.59 8.48 -7.65
C PHE A 273 -15.85 7.35 -8.66
N THR A 274 -14.82 7.01 -9.45
CA THR A 274 -14.87 5.90 -10.40
C THR A 274 -14.62 4.58 -9.66
N PRO A 275 -15.52 3.58 -9.72
CA PRO A 275 -15.34 2.31 -9.04
C PRO A 275 -14.31 1.42 -9.74
N LEU A 276 -13.52 0.69 -8.96
CA LEU A 276 -12.47 -0.23 -9.41
C LEU A 276 -12.45 -1.53 -8.60
N THR A 277 -11.97 -2.59 -9.24
CA THR A 277 -11.44 -3.80 -8.58
C THR A 277 -9.97 -3.92 -8.94
N THR A 278 -9.09 -4.16 -7.97
CA THR A 278 -7.63 -4.11 -8.18
C THR A 278 -6.98 -5.50 -8.18
N PRO A 279 -5.87 -5.70 -8.90
CA PRO A 279 -4.99 -6.84 -8.65
C PRO A 279 -4.48 -6.81 -7.19
N GLU A 280 -4.57 -7.95 -6.51
CA GLU A 280 -4.12 -8.09 -5.12
C GLU A 280 -2.63 -8.51 -5.01
N LEU A 281 -2.04 -8.92 -6.12
CA LEU A 281 -0.62 -9.16 -6.31
C LEU A 281 0.00 -8.01 -7.13
N VAL A 282 0.98 -7.33 -6.55
CA VAL A 282 1.70 -6.20 -7.17
C VAL A 282 3.21 -6.44 -7.11
N ARG A 283 4.01 -5.68 -7.89
CA ARG A 283 5.47 -5.71 -7.72
C ARG A 283 5.88 -5.01 -6.42
N SER A 284 6.86 -5.54 -5.69
CA SER A 284 7.36 -4.96 -4.44
C SER A 284 7.82 -3.50 -4.59
N SER A 285 8.40 -3.15 -5.76
CA SER A 285 8.77 -1.78 -6.07
C SER A 285 7.57 -0.80 -6.06
N VAL A 286 6.33 -1.25 -6.32
CA VAL A 286 5.14 -0.37 -6.24
C VAL A 286 4.79 -0.06 -4.78
N VAL A 287 4.87 -1.07 -3.90
CA VAL A 287 4.66 -0.93 -2.45
C VAL A 287 5.66 0.08 -1.86
N GLU A 288 6.95 -0.07 -2.20
CA GLU A 288 8.01 0.86 -1.79
C GLU A 288 7.83 2.28 -2.34
N LYS A 289 7.39 2.41 -3.60
CA LYS A 289 7.07 3.69 -4.22
C LYS A 289 5.91 4.40 -3.51
N CYS A 290 4.88 3.69 -3.09
CA CYS A 290 3.78 4.26 -2.28
C CYS A 290 4.21 4.64 -0.84
N GLY A 291 5.41 4.26 -0.39
CA GLY A 291 5.95 4.62 0.92
C GLY A 291 5.79 3.54 2.00
N PHE A 292 5.33 2.34 1.64
CA PHE A 292 5.18 1.20 2.55
C PHE A 292 6.51 0.44 2.73
N GLN A 293 7.55 1.14 3.14
CA GLN A 293 8.86 0.55 3.44
C GLN A 293 8.91 0.01 4.88
N PRO A 294 9.48 -1.19 5.12
CA PRO A 294 9.62 -1.73 6.48
C PRO A 294 10.43 -0.81 7.40
N ARG A 295 9.90 -0.50 8.58
CA ARG A 295 10.67 0.15 9.67
C ARG A 295 11.46 -0.93 10.44
N GLY A 296 12.47 -1.51 9.78
CA GLY A 296 13.26 -2.65 10.27
C GLY A 296 12.74 -4.02 9.81
N ASP A 297 13.20 -5.09 10.46
CA ASP A 297 13.02 -6.48 10.00
C ASP A 297 11.55 -6.96 9.93
N ASN A 298 10.66 -6.33 10.69
CA ASN A 298 9.23 -6.64 10.73
C ASN A 298 8.48 -5.97 9.57
N THR A 299 8.53 -6.57 8.38
CA THR A 299 7.67 -6.19 7.25
C THR A 299 6.19 -6.44 7.54
N GLN A 300 5.31 -5.52 7.14
CA GLN A 300 3.84 -5.70 7.16
C GLN A 300 3.31 -6.42 5.90
N VAL A 301 4.19 -6.74 4.95
CA VAL A 301 3.86 -7.18 3.58
C VAL A 301 4.22 -8.64 3.38
N TYR A 302 3.28 -9.45 2.91
CA TYR A 302 3.54 -10.83 2.47
C TYR A 302 4.16 -10.82 1.07
N SER A 303 5.36 -11.40 0.92
CA SER A 303 6.07 -11.52 -0.36
C SER A 303 5.89 -12.91 -0.97
N ILE A 304 5.89 -13.00 -2.31
CA ILE A 304 5.78 -14.26 -3.04
C ILE A 304 7.17 -14.80 -3.37
N GLU A 305 7.51 -15.96 -2.81
CA GLU A 305 8.81 -16.62 -3.00
C GLU A 305 9.15 -16.82 -4.49
N GLY A 306 10.40 -16.57 -4.86
CA GLY A 306 10.89 -16.72 -6.23
C GLY A 306 10.41 -15.65 -7.23
N SER A 307 9.80 -14.55 -6.77
CA SER A 307 9.28 -13.47 -7.63
C SER A 307 9.61 -12.06 -7.11
N ASP A 308 9.35 -11.04 -7.92
CA ASP A 308 9.37 -9.63 -7.50
C ASP A 308 8.00 -9.14 -6.99
N GLN A 309 7.09 -10.06 -6.64
CA GLN A 309 5.70 -9.76 -6.29
C GLN A 309 5.37 -9.96 -4.82
N CYS A 310 4.35 -9.26 -4.35
CA CYS A 310 3.83 -9.30 -2.99
C CYS A 310 2.33 -9.00 -2.95
N LEU A 311 1.68 -9.37 -1.84
CA LEU A 311 0.27 -9.10 -1.58
C LEU A 311 0.08 -7.68 -1.03
N ILE A 312 -1.00 -7.02 -1.45
CA ILE A 312 -1.31 -5.65 -1.04
C ILE A 312 -1.87 -5.57 0.39
N GLY A 313 -1.40 -4.59 1.18
CA GLY A 313 -1.98 -4.26 2.49
C GLY A 313 -3.12 -3.23 2.45
N THR A 314 -3.41 -2.71 1.24
CA THR A 314 -4.46 -1.75 0.90
C THR A 314 -4.59 -1.61 -0.63
N ALA A 315 -5.80 -1.36 -1.14
CA ALA A 315 -6.04 -1.02 -2.55
C ALA A 315 -5.40 0.32 -2.99
N GLU A 316 -4.98 1.16 -2.05
CA GLU A 316 -4.18 2.38 -2.31
C GLU A 316 -2.95 2.09 -3.20
N ILE A 317 -2.26 0.97 -2.95
CA ILE A 317 -1.03 0.59 -3.65
C ILE A 317 -1.28 0.37 -5.16
N PRO A 318 -2.18 -0.55 -5.58
CA PRO A 318 -2.47 -0.74 -6.99
C PRO A 318 -3.15 0.48 -7.62
N VAL A 319 -4.03 1.21 -6.91
CA VAL A 319 -4.70 2.41 -7.46
C VAL A 319 -3.70 3.54 -7.72
N GLY A 320 -2.81 3.83 -6.77
CA GLY A 320 -1.71 4.79 -6.95
C GLY A 320 -0.79 4.39 -8.11
N GLY A 321 -0.62 3.08 -8.35
CA GLY A 321 0.13 2.55 -9.48
C GLY A 321 -0.49 2.72 -10.87
N ILE A 322 -1.80 3.01 -11.00
CA ILE A 322 -2.51 3.04 -12.30
C ILE A 322 -1.90 4.07 -13.27
N HIS A 323 -1.43 5.21 -12.75
CA HIS A 323 -0.87 6.31 -13.54
C HIS A 323 0.66 6.41 -13.42
N MET A 324 1.34 5.32 -13.04
CA MET A 324 2.79 5.29 -12.87
C MET A 324 3.52 5.80 -14.13
N ASP A 325 4.50 6.67 -13.93
CA ASP A 325 5.31 7.33 -14.96
C ASP A 325 4.53 8.14 -16.02
N ALA A 326 3.23 8.39 -15.81
CA ALA A 326 2.39 9.15 -16.73
C ALA A 326 2.57 10.68 -16.61
N ILE A 327 2.31 11.39 -17.70
CA ILE A 327 2.10 12.85 -17.73
C ILE A 327 0.65 13.11 -18.13
N LEU A 328 -0.19 13.37 -17.14
CA LEU A 328 -1.62 13.66 -17.30
C LEU A 328 -1.85 15.04 -17.93
N ALA A 329 -2.96 15.19 -18.65
CA ALA A 329 -3.47 16.50 -19.03
C ALA A 329 -4.20 17.12 -17.83
N GLU A 330 -4.06 18.43 -17.61
CA GLU A 330 -4.72 19.11 -16.48
C GLU A 330 -6.24 18.91 -16.49
N THR A 331 -6.87 18.86 -17.67
CA THR A 331 -8.31 18.61 -17.85
C THR A 331 -8.78 17.22 -17.42
N GLN A 332 -7.87 16.32 -17.01
CA GLN A 332 -8.20 15.02 -16.42
C GLN A 332 -8.24 15.08 -14.88
N LEU A 333 -7.77 16.16 -14.26
CA LEU A 333 -7.74 16.31 -12.80
C LEU A 333 -9.01 17.02 -12.30
N PRO A 334 -9.53 16.65 -11.10
CA PRO A 334 -9.08 15.54 -10.26
C PRO A 334 -9.44 14.17 -10.84
N LEU A 335 -8.60 13.16 -10.59
CA LEU A 335 -8.95 11.76 -10.75
C LEU A 335 -9.37 11.19 -9.40
N LYS A 336 -10.62 10.74 -9.29
CA LYS A 336 -11.21 10.17 -8.06
C LYS A 336 -11.55 8.69 -8.28
N TYR A 337 -11.01 7.81 -7.45
CA TYR A 337 -11.20 6.36 -7.54
C TYR A 337 -11.69 5.76 -6.23
N VAL A 338 -12.65 4.83 -6.29
CA VAL A 338 -13.02 4.00 -5.15
C VAL A 338 -12.78 2.53 -5.51
N ALA A 339 -12.03 1.81 -4.70
CA ALA A 339 -11.57 0.46 -5.01
C ALA A 339 -11.91 -0.54 -3.90
N TYR A 340 -12.44 -1.69 -4.28
CA TYR A 340 -12.58 -2.85 -3.39
C TYR A 340 -11.41 -3.83 -3.63
N SER A 341 -10.84 -4.34 -2.55
CA SER A 341 -9.91 -5.48 -2.56
C SER A 341 -9.91 -6.21 -1.21
N HIS A 342 -9.40 -7.44 -1.20
CA HIS A 342 -8.80 -7.99 0.01
C HIS A 342 -7.47 -7.28 0.31
N CYS A 343 -7.14 -7.19 1.59
CA CYS A 343 -5.95 -6.60 2.13
C CYS A 343 -5.24 -7.65 3.00
N PHE A 344 -3.94 -7.80 2.82
CA PHE A 344 -3.12 -8.81 3.48
C PHE A 344 -2.03 -8.12 4.31
N ARG A 345 -1.96 -8.44 5.60
CA ARG A 345 -0.99 -7.86 6.53
C ARG A 345 -0.38 -8.93 7.43
N THR A 346 0.94 -8.95 7.54
CA THR A 346 1.63 -9.91 8.42
C THR A 346 1.36 -9.64 9.90
N GLU A 347 0.88 -8.43 10.25
CA GLU A 347 0.62 -7.99 11.63
C GLU A 347 1.82 -8.22 12.57
N ALA A 348 3.03 -8.20 12.00
CA ALA A 348 4.28 -8.39 12.73
C ALA A 348 4.47 -7.25 13.76
N GLY A 349 4.93 -7.61 14.97
CA GLY A 349 5.06 -6.67 16.09
C GLY A 349 3.75 -6.32 16.83
N ALA A 350 2.58 -6.68 16.32
CA ALA A 350 1.30 -6.43 16.99
C ALA A 350 0.95 -7.54 18.01
N ALA A 351 1.40 -7.33 19.26
CA ALA A 351 1.08 -8.16 20.42
C ALA A 351 0.21 -7.39 21.43
N GLY A 352 -0.80 -8.04 22.03
CA GLY A 352 -1.65 -7.45 23.06
C GLY A 352 -3.12 -7.88 22.98
N THR A 353 -3.95 -7.39 23.91
CA THR A 353 -5.39 -7.73 23.98
C THR A 353 -6.21 -7.15 22.81
N ALA A 354 -5.75 -6.07 22.18
CA ALA A 354 -6.32 -5.45 20.98
C ALA A 354 -6.07 -6.26 19.67
N THR A 355 -5.97 -7.59 19.78
CA THR A 355 -5.71 -8.54 18.69
C THR A 355 -6.71 -9.70 18.63
N ARG A 356 -7.75 -9.67 19.46
CA ARG A 356 -8.80 -10.71 19.51
C ARG A 356 -9.88 -10.47 18.45
N GLY A 357 -10.41 -11.57 17.92
CA GLY A 357 -11.53 -11.57 16.98
C GLY A 357 -11.23 -10.84 15.68
N LEU A 358 -12.21 -10.09 15.18
CA LEU A 358 -12.14 -9.42 13.88
C LEU A 358 -11.36 -8.09 13.89
N TYR A 359 -10.88 -7.62 15.05
CA TYR A 359 -10.27 -6.28 15.16
C TYR A 359 -8.93 -6.15 14.41
N ARG A 360 -8.12 -7.21 14.38
CA ARG A 360 -6.80 -7.24 13.73
C ARG A 360 -6.49 -8.66 13.22
N VAL A 361 -6.55 -8.81 11.90
CA VAL A 361 -6.56 -10.08 11.16
C VAL A 361 -5.61 -10.03 9.97
N HIS A 362 -5.11 -11.18 9.52
CA HIS A 362 -4.12 -11.23 8.42
C HIS A 362 -4.71 -10.94 7.04
N GLN A 363 -6.00 -11.23 6.83
CA GLN A 363 -6.72 -10.99 5.58
C GLN A 363 -8.07 -10.30 5.88
N PHE A 364 -8.40 -9.25 5.12
CA PHE A 364 -9.68 -8.55 5.27
C PHE A 364 -10.11 -7.79 4.01
N SER A 365 -11.42 -7.68 3.80
CA SER A 365 -12.00 -6.78 2.79
C SER A 365 -11.88 -5.31 3.19
N LYS A 366 -11.51 -4.46 2.23
CA LYS A 366 -11.53 -2.99 2.39
C LYS A 366 -12.08 -2.30 1.14
N VAL A 367 -12.80 -1.20 1.34
CA VAL A 367 -13.13 -0.22 0.30
C VAL A 367 -12.31 1.04 0.53
N GLU A 368 -11.47 1.40 -0.44
CA GLU A 368 -10.52 2.52 -0.40
C GLU A 368 -10.92 3.64 -1.36
N MET A 369 -10.84 4.89 -0.91
CA MET A 369 -10.87 6.08 -1.76
C MET A 369 -9.46 6.55 -2.06
N PHE A 370 -9.22 6.98 -3.31
CA PHE A 370 -7.95 7.55 -3.75
C PHE A 370 -8.20 8.74 -4.67
N VAL A 371 -7.42 9.81 -4.52
CA VAL A 371 -7.52 11.03 -5.33
C VAL A 371 -6.14 11.41 -5.86
N LEU A 372 -6.06 11.76 -7.15
CA LEU A 372 -4.96 12.52 -7.73
C LEU A 372 -5.47 13.90 -8.13
N CYS A 373 -4.86 14.96 -7.60
CA CYS A 373 -5.31 16.34 -7.82
C CYS A 373 -4.15 17.30 -8.07
N ARG A 374 -4.46 18.56 -8.36
CA ARG A 374 -3.47 19.63 -8.40
C ARG A 374 -3.06 20.04 -6.97
N PRO A 375 -1.84 20.56 -6.77
CA PRO A 375 -1.33 20.92 -5.44
C PRO A 375 -2.25 21.83 -4.63
N GLU A 376 -2.84 22.83 -5.28
CA GLU A 376 -3.73 23.84 -4.69
C GLU A 376 -5.10 23.29 -4.24
N GLU A 377 -5.50 22.10 -4.71
CA GLU A 377 -6.78 21.47 -4.36
C GLU A 377 -6.64 20.48 -3.19
N SER A 378 -5.40 20.12 -2.82
CA SER A 378 -5.06 19.00 -1.95
C SER A 378 -5.78 19.04 -0.59
N GLU A 379 -5.71 20.17 0.12
CA GLU A 379 -6.39 20.31 1.42
C GLU A 379 -7.92 20.20 1.28
N SER A 380 -8.50 20.71 0.18
CA SER A 380 -9.95 20.63 -0.04
C SER A 380 -10.44 19.20 -0.27
N TYR A 381 -9.65 18.37 -0.97
CA TYR A 381 -9.95 16.94 -1.11
C TYR A 381 -9.67 16.15 0.18
N HIS A 382 -8.74 16.58 1.03
CA HIS A 382 -8.54 15.93 2.34
C HIS A 382 -9.77 16.11 3.24
N GLU A 383 -10.33 17.33 3.27
CA GLU A 383 -11.59 17.61 3.97
C GLU A 383 -12.82 16.97 3.29
N GLU A 384 -12.82 16.80 1.96
CA GLU A 384 -13.87 16.02 1.26
C GLU A 384 -13.84 14.54 1.68
N LEU A 385 -12.67 13.91 1.72
CA LEU A 385 -12.51 12.50 2.05
C LEU A 385 -12.96 12.17 3.47
N ILE A 386 -12.48 12.90 4.48
CA ILE A 386 -12.92 12.72 5.88
C ILE A 386 -14.43 13.01 6.03
N LYS A 387 -14.98 13.95 5.24
CA LYS A 387 -16.43 14.23 5.25
C LYS A 387 -17.25 13.08 4.65
N ILE A 388 -16.72 12.34 3.67
CA ILE A 388 -17.37 11.13 3.13
C ILE A 388 -17.35 10.02 4.18
N GLU A 389 -16.22 9.81 4.86
CA GLU A 389 -16.12 8.85 5.97
C GLU A 389 -17.13 9.17 7.09
N GLU A 390 -17.17 10.42 7.54
CA GLU A 390 -18.17 10.90 8.51
C GLU A 390 -19.61 10.65 8.08
N ASP A 391 -19.95 10.91 6.81
CA ASP A 391 -21.30 10.68 6.26
C ASP A 391 -21.66 9.20 6.25
N LEU A 392 -20.72 8.32 5.90
CA LEU A 392 -20.91 6.87 5.91
C LEU A 392 -21.16 6.37 7.34
N PHE A 393 -20.30 6.71 8.30
CA PHE A 393 -20.43 6.22 9.67
C PHE A 393 -21.64 6.82 10.39
N SER A 394 -22.01 8.07 10.10
CA SER A 394 -23.26 8.69 10.57
C SER A 394 -24.49 8.00 9.98
N ALA A 395 -24.48 7.63 8.69
CA ALA A 395 -25.59 6.90 8.06
C ALA A 395 -25.79 5.49 8.64
N LEU A 396 -24.70 4.85 9.08
CA LEU A 396 -24.74 3.60 9.85
C LEU A 396 -25.07 3.79 11.34
N GLY A 397 -25.38 5.02 11.78
CA GLY A 397 -25.76 5.34 13.16
C GLY A 397 -24.66 5.09 14.20
N LEU A 398 -23.39 5.07 13.78
CA LEU A 398 -22.27 4.82 14.69
C LEU A 398 -21.97 6.05 15.54
N HIS A 399 -21.59 5.81 16.79
CA HIS A 399 -20.94 6.82 17.62
C HIS A 399 -19.43 6.78 17.37
N TYR A 400 -18.85 7.92 16.98
CA TYR A 400 -17.44 7.99 16.62
C TYR A 400 -16.83 9.37 16.92
N LYS A 401 -15.49 9.42 16.90
CA LYS A 401 -14.69 10.65 16.93
C LYS A 401 -13.70 10.65 15.77
N THR A 402 -13.36 11.83 15.28
CA THR A 402 -12.30 12.04 14.27
C THR A 402 -11.09 12.69 14.94
N LEU A 403 -9.89 12.22 14.64
CA LEU A 403 -8.63 12.67 15.23
C LEU A 403 -7.77 13.43 14.21
N ASP A 404 -6.96 14.40 14.65
CA ASP A 404 -5.80 14.91 13.92
C ASP A 404 -4.57 14.18 14.46
N MET A 405 -3.95 13.34 13.63
CA MET A 405 -2.96 12.38 14.10
C MET A 405 -1.61 13.04 14.34
N ALA A 406 -0.97 12.69 15.45
CA ALA A 406 0.30 13.27 15.86
C ALA A 406 1.46 12.90 14.91
N SER A 407 2.50 13.73 14.92
CA SER A 407 3.65 13.62 14.01
C SER A 407 4.33 12.25 14.00
N GLY A 408 4.41 11.56 15.13
CA GLY A 408 4.99 10.21 15.24
C GLY A 408 4.19 9.11 14.52
N ASP A 409 2.88 9.32 14.30
CA ASP A 409 1.95 8.34 13.74
C ASP A 409 1.52 8.61 12.28
N LEU A 410 2.03 9.69 11.67
CA LEU A 410 1.78 9.99 10.23
C LEU A 410 2.38 8.95 9.26
N GLY A 411 3.18 8.00 9.73
CA GLY A 411 3.95 7.12 8.87
C GLY A 411 5.00 7.88 8.03
N ALA A 412 5.42 7.27 6.92
CA ALA A 412 6.34 7.91 5.97
C ALA A 412 5.64 8.83 4.93
N PRO A 413 4.52 8.44 4.28
CA PRO A 413 4.00 9.20 3.14
C PRO A 413 3.03 10.34 3.50
N ALA A 414 2.26 10.27 4.59
CA ALA A 414 1.25 11.29 4.87
C ALA A 414 1.91 12.61 5.31
N TYR A 415 1.49 13.73 4.74
CA TYR A 415 1.78 15.11 5.16
C TYR A 415 0.88 15.52 6.33
N ARG A 416 -0.38 15.09 6.29
CA ARG A 416 -1.38 15.16 7.36
C ARG A 416 -2.28 13.93 7.29
N LYS A 417 -2.72 13.42 8.44
CA LYS A 417 -3.51 12.20 8.58
C LYS A 417 -4.65 12.45 9.57
N PHE A 418 -5.87 12.03 9.22
CA PHE A 418 -7.03 12.05 10.09
C PHE A 418 -7.54 10.63 10.27
N ASP A 419 -7.72 10.16 11.51
CA ASP A 419 -8.32 8.85 11.77
C ASP A 419 -9.73 9.00 12.32
N VAL A 420 -10.55 7.98 12.07
CA VAL A 420 -11.89 7.87 12.65
C VAL A 420 -11.91 6.66 13.56
N GLU A 421 -12.21 6.88 14.84
CA GLU A 421 -12.43 5.81 15.80
C GLU A 421 -13.90 5.72 16.20
N ALA A 422 -14.50 4.53 16.09
CA ALA A 422 -15.86 4.27 16.53
C ALA A 422 -15.90 3.59 17.89
N TRP A 423 -16.98 3.82 18.64
CA TRP A 423 -17.22 3.19 19.93
C TRP A 423 -17.51 1.69 19.75
N MET A 424 -16.76 0.85 20.48
CA MET A 424 -16.92 -0.60 20.51
C MET A 424 -17.31 -1.04 21.93
N PRO A 425 -18.62 -1.21 22.21
CA PRO A 425 -19.14 -1.55 23.54
C PRO A 425 -18.44 -2.73 24.23
N GLY A 426 -18.12 -3.79 23.50
CA GLY A 426 -17.44 -4.99 24.03
C GLY A 426 -15.98 -4.76 24.40
N LEU A 427 -15.32 -3.77 23.76
CA LEU A 427 -13.97 -3.32 24.15
C LEU A 427 -13.99 -2.23 25.23
N GLY A 428 -15.14 -1.62 25.51
CA GLY A 428 -15.28 -0.49 26.46
C GLY A 428 -14.50 0.76 26.06
N ARG A 429 -14.12 0.90 24.78
CA ARG A 429 -13.34 2.02 24.25
C ARG A 429 -13.65 2.29 22.77
N TYR A 430 -13.09 3.37 22.26
CA TYR A 430 -13.00 3.63 20.83
C TYR A 430 -11.94 2.73 20.18
N GLY A 431 -12.14 2.42 18.90
CA GLY A 431 -11.11 1.83 18.05
C GLY A 431 -11.19 2.36 16.61
N GLU A 432 -10.03 2.64 16.03
CA GLU A 432 -9.83 2.99 14.62
C GLU A 432 -10.66 2.12 13.67
N ILE A 433 -11.51 2.75 12.86
CA ILE A 433 -12.24 2.13 11.74
C ILE A 433 -11.85 2.73 10.38
N SER A 434 -11.22 3.91 10.37
CA SER A 434 -10.71 4.55 9.17
C SER A 434 -9.47 5.42 9.41
N SER A 435 -8.76 5.70 8.31
CA SER A 435 -7.72 6.71 8.17
C SER A 435 -7.83 7.41 6.80
N ALA A 436 -7.63 8.73 6.79
CA ALA A 436 -7.59 9.59 5.61
C ALA A 436 -6.30 10.43 5.59
N SER A 437 -5.49 10.29 4.55
CA SER A 437 -4.18 10.96 4.44
C SER A 437 -4.08 11.85 3.20
N ASN A 438 -3.56 13.06 3.40
CA ASN A 438 -2.98 13.87 2.34
C ASN A 438 -1.49 13.50 2.24
N CYS A 439 -1.02 13.01 1.10
CA CYS A 439 0.39 12.62 0.88
C CYS A 439 1.20 13.65 0.07
N ILE A 440 0.58 14.78 -0.32
CA ILE A 440 1.12 15.76 -1.27
C ILE A 440 1.81 15.08 -2.46
N ASP A 441 2.97 15.55 -2.90
CA ASP A 441 3.72 14.95 -4.02
C ASP A 441 4.67 13.80 -3.61
N TYR A 442 4.62 13.29 -2.36
CA TYR A 442 5.56 12.26 -1.89
C TYR A 442 5.47 10.97 -2.71
N GLN A 443 4.26 10.45 -2.90
CA GLN A 443 4.04 9.21 -3.65
C GLN A 443 4.20 9.46 -5.16
N SER A 444 3.71 10.58 -5.69
CA SER A 444 3.82 10.90 -7.13
C SER A 444 5.27 11.12 -7.57
N ARG A 445 6.15 11.66 -6.72
CA ARG A 445 7.61 11.71 -6.97
C ARG A 445 8.26 10.34 -7.07
N ARG A 446 7.75 9.35 -6.34
CA ARG A 446 8.27 7.96 -6.31
C ARG A 446 7.66 7.12 -7.44
N LEU A 447 6.40 7.36 -7.76
CA LEU A 447 5.63 6.75 -8.84
C LEU A 447 5.80 7.45 -10.21
N GLY A 448 6.52 8.57 -10.29
CA GLY A 448 6.79 9.32 -11.53
C GLY A 448 5.63 10.19 -12.06
N ILE A 449 4.48 10.19 -11.38
CA ILE A 449 3.19 10.73 -11.86
C ILE A 449 3.20 12.25 -11.90
N ARG A 450 2.96 12.82 -13.08
CA ARG A 450 2.98 14.26 -13.32
C ARG A 450 1.74 14.71 -14.07
N TYR A 451 1.49 16.01 -14.08
CA TYR A 451 0.55 16.64 -15.00
C TYR A 451 1.22 17.81 -15.73
N ARG A 452 0.64 18.22 -16.87
CA ARG A 452 1.06 19.44 -17.58
C ARG A 452 0.00 20.54 -17.36
N PRO A 453 0.34 21.63 -16.65
CA PRO A 453 -0.51 22.81 -16.56
C PRO A 453 -0.83 23.40 -17.93
N SER A 454 -2.02 23.96 -18.06
CA SER A 454 -2.53 24.59 -19.29
C SER A 454 -1.96 25.99 -19.50
N GLU A 455 -1.67 26.71 -18.41
CA GLU A 455 -1.03 28.02 -18.45
C GLU A 455 0.51 27.91 -18.45
N PRO A 456 1.21 28.75 -19.23
CA PRO A 456 2.67 28.82 -19.19
C PRO A 456 3.14 29.41 -17.85
N THR A 457 3.94 28.65 -17.09
CA THR A 457 4.55 29.15 -15.85
C THR A 457 5.37 30.43 -16.11
N PRO A 458 5.41 31.40 -15.17
CA PRO A 458 6.14 32.66 -15.32
C PRO A 458 7.68 32.53 -15.37
N ALA A 459 8.23 31.31 -15.35
CA ALA A 459 9.65 31.06 -15.52
C ALA A 459 10.06 31.19 -17.00
N PRO A 460 11.14 31.93 -17.33
CA PRO A 460 11.57 32.10 -18.72
C PRO A 460 11.95 30.75 -19.35
N PRO A 461 11.55 30.49 -20.61
CA PRO A 461 11.80 29.21 -21.25
C PRO A 461 13.30 28.95 -21.41
N LYS A 462 13.78 27.82 -20.91
CA LYS A 462 15.15 27.35 -21.18
C LYS A 462 15.28 27.10 -22.68
N LYS A 463 16.23 27.81 -23.33
CA LYS A 463 16.50 27.72 -24.78
C LYS A 463 16.51 26.25 -25.24
N GLY A 464 15.66 25.93 -26.22
CA GLY A 464 15.59 24.60 -26.86
C GLY A 464 14.47 23.67 -26.38
N LYS A 465 13.73 24.00 -25.31
CA LYS A 465 12.41 23.38 -25.05
C LYS A 465 11.30 24.24 -25.65
N GLY A 466 10.33 23.58 -26.31
CA GLY A 466 9.17 24.26 -26.91
C GLY A 466 8.29 24.98 -25.87
N SER A 467 7.31 25.76 -26.34
CA SER A 467 6.47 26.67 -25.55
C SER A 467 5.46 26.00 -24.59
N LEU A 468 5.75 24.79 -24.11
CA LEU A 468 4.91 24.05 -23.18
C LEU A 468 5.34 24.34 -21.74
N ALA A 469 4.36 24.47 -20.84
CA ALA A 469 4.60 24.57 -19.40
C ALA A 469 5.42 23.37 -18.88
N PRO A 470 6.33 23.57 -17.90
CA PRO A 470 6.99 22.48 -17.22
C PRO A 470 5.95 21.62 -16.49
N THR A 471 6.10 20.30 -16.58
CA THR A 471 5.25 19.36 -15.85
C THR A 471 5.46 19.48 -14.35
N GLN A 472 4.39 19.43 -13.58
CA GLN A 472 4.42 19.39 -12.11
C GLN A 472 4.03 18.00 -11.62
N PHE A 473 4.41 17.64 -10.40
CA PHE A 473 3.90 16.42 -9.76
C PHE A 473 2.46 16.65 -9.29
N VAL A 474 1.62 15.63 -9.39
CA VAL A 474 0.27 15.66 -8.80
C VAL A 474 0.36 15.44 -7.29
N HIS A 475 -0.63 15.91 -6.54
CA HIS A 475 -0.80 15.48 -5.16
C HIS A 475 -1.64 14.20 -5.11
N THR A 476 -1.31 13.31 -4.17
CA THR A 476 -2.10 12.08 -3.91
C THR A 476 -2.73 12.11 -2.53
N LEU A 477 -3.95 11.60 -2.43
CA LEU A 477 -4.67 11.42 -1.18
C LEU A 477 -5.33 10.04 -1.15
N ASN A 478 -5.46 9.47 0.04
CA ASN A 478 -6.12 8.19 0.29
C ASN A 478 -7.07 8.32 1.50
N ALA A 479 -8.10 7.47 1.57
CA ALA A 479 -9.00 7.37 2.72
C ALA A 479 -9.76 6.04 2.73
N THR A 480 -10.05 5.49 3.91
CA THR A 480 -10.73 4.18 4.03
C THR A 480 -12.25 4.35 4.13
N ALA A 481 -12.96 4.10 3.04
CA ALA A 481 -14.43 4.20 3.07
C ALA A 481 -15.09 3.09 3.92
N CYS A 482 -14.49 1.89 3.98
CA CYS A 482 -14.97 0.80 4.83
C CYS A 482 -13.88 -0.27 5.07
N ALA A 483 -13.42 -0.44 6.32
CA ALA A 483 -12.63 -1.60 6.75
C ALA A 483 -13.55 -2.68 7.33
N VAL A 484 -13.97 -3.64 6.49
CA VAL A 484 -15.15 -4.48 6.73
C VAL A 484 -15.16 -5.20 8.11
N PRO A 485 -14.08 -5.88 8.57
CA PRO A 485 -14.17 -6.63 9.82
C PRO A 485 -14.42 -5.74 11.05
N ARG A 486 -13.81 -4.55 11.10
CA ARG A 486 -14.04 -3.61 12.21
C ARG A 486 -15.42 -2.96 12.13
N MET A 487 -15.94 -2.76 10.91
CA MET A 487 -17.35 -2.35 10.73
C MET A 487 -18.32 -3.44 11.21
N ILE A 488 -18.05 -4.71 10.94
CA ILE A 488 -18.84 -5.84 11.50
C ILE A 488 -18.79 -5.82 13.03
N VAL A 489 -17.62 -5.63 13.66
CA VAL A 489 -17.50 -5.49 15.13
C VAL A 489 -18.39 -4.35 15.65
N CYS A 490 -18.26 -3.15 15.09
CA CYS A 490 -19.07 -1.99 15.49
C CYS A 490 -20.56 -2.24 15.33
N LEU A 491 -21.00 -2.87 14.24
CA LEU A 491 -22.41 -3.13 13.98
C LEU A 491 -22.99 -4.19 14.94
N LEU A 492 -22.32 -5.33 15.11
CA LEU A 492 -22.78 -6.37 16.04
C LEU A 492 -22.89 -5.81 17.47
N GLU A 493 -21.84 -5.13 17.95
CA GLU A 493 -21.81 -4.68 19.35
C GLU A 493 -22.77 -3.50 19.63
N ASN A 494 -22.99 -2.57 18.69
CA ASN A 494 -23.89 -1.43 18.93
C ASN A 494 -25.38 -1.75 18.67
N TYR A 495 -25.68 -2.68 17.75
CA TYR A 495 -27.07 -3.03 17.37
C TYR A 495 -27.62 -4.30 18.05
N GLN A 496 -26.87 -4.92 18.97
CA GLN A 496 -27.36 -6.05 19.78
C GLN A 496 -28.58 -5.69 20.65
N GLN A 497 -29.42 -6.67 20.91
CA GLN A 497 -30.57 -6.63 21.82
C GLN A 497 -30.38 -7.62 22.97
N GLU A 498 -31.21 -7.52 24.01
CA GLU A 498 -31.10 -8.34 25.23
C GLU A 498 -31.23 -9.85 24.96
N ASP A 499 -32.02 -10.23 23.96
CA ASP A 499 -32.21 -11.62 23.52
C ASP A 499 -31.03 -12.19 22.71
N GLY A 500 -29.99 -11.40 22.46
CA GLY A 500 -28.83 -11.75 21.63
C GLY A 500 -29.01 -11.53 20.14
N SER A 501 -30.18 -11.06 19.68
CA SER A 501 -30.39 -10.65 18.29
C SER A 501 -29.66 -9.33 17.95
N VAL A 502 -29.38 -9.09 16.67
CA VAL A 502 -28.72 -7.87 16.19
C VAL A 502 -29.54 -7.23 15.08
N ILE A 503 -29.90 -5.95 15.26
CA ILE A 503 -30.64 -5.17 14.26
C ILE A 503 -29.73 -4.78 13.09
N ILE A 504 -30.21 -4.96 11.86
CA ILE A 504 -29.52 -4.48 10.65
C ILE A 504 -29.82 -2.99 10.45
N PRO A 505 -28.79 -2.12 10.32
CA PRO A 505 -28.95 -0.71 9.99
C PRO A 505 -29.75 -0.50 8.70
N GLY A 506 -30.65 0.49 8.70
CA GLY A 506 -31.53 0.80 7.57
C GLY A 506 -30.85 0.81 6.18
N PRO A 507 -29.69 1.48 6.00
CA PRO A 507 -29.01 1.53 4.70
C PRO A 507 -28.55 0.17 4.15
N LEU A 508 -28.26 -0.81 5.03
CA LEU A 508 -27.73 -2.12 4.63
C LEU A 508 -28.83 -3.13 4.27
N ARG A 509 -30.06 -2.94 4.75
CA ARG A 509 -31.18 -3.90 4.57
C ARG A 509 -31.43 -4.25 3.10
N ALA A 510 -31.38 -3.27 2.20
CA ALA A 510 -31.57 -3.48 0.77
C ALA A 510 -30.51 -4.41 0.14
N PHE A 511 -29.28 -4.38 0.66
CA PHE A 511 -28.17 -5.23 0.22
C PHE A 511 -28.15 -6.59 0.95
N MET A 512 -28.83 -6.71 2.09
CA MET A 512 -29.05 -7.96 2.83
C MET A 512 -30.39 -8.64 2.49
N GLY A 513 -30.94 -8.39 1.29
CA GLY A 513 -32.19 -9.04 0.82
C GLY A 513 -33.45 -8.64 1.60
N GLY A 514 -33.44 -7.50 2.29
CA GLY A 514 -34.52 -7.03 3.14
C GLY A 514 -34.46 -7.52 4.60
N LEU A 515 -33.39 -8.24 4.99
CA LEU A 515 -33.22 -8.71 6.37
C LEU A 515 -33.09 -7.53 7.35
N GLU A 516 -33.92 -7.52 8.40
CA GLU A 516 -33.93 -6.46 9.41
C GLU A 516 -33.24 -6.83 10.73
N LEU A 517 -33.08 -8.14 11.00
CA LEU A 517 -32.62 -8.70 12.26
C LEU A 517 -31.85 -10.00 12.03
N ILE A 518 -30.70 -10.17 12.69
CA ILE A 518 -30.01 -11.46 12.83
C ILE A 518 -30.43 -12.06 14.17
N THR A 519 -31.00 -13.26 14.17
CA THR A 519 -31.48 -13.93 15.40
C THR A 519 -30.55 -15.09 15.81
N PRO A 520 -30.39 -15.37 17.11
CA PRO A 520 -29.64 -16.53 17.59
C PRO A 520 -30.09 -17.82 16.91
N LYS A 521 -29.14 -18.69 16.56
CA LYS A 521 -29.49 -19.99 15.98
C LYS A 521 -29.95 -20.91 17.11
N SER A 522 -31.13 -21.50 16.98
CA SER A 522 -31.58 -22.54 17.90
C SER A 522 -30.65 -23.75 17.77
N THR A 523 -29.91 -24.06 18.84
CA THR A 523 -29.16 -25.33 19.01
C THR A 523 -30.09 -26.52 19.15
#